data_AF-A0A3M1GJA7-F1
#
_entry.id   AF-A0A3M1GJA7-F1
#
_cell.length_a   1.000
_cell.length_b   1.000
_cell.length_c   1.000
_cell.angle_alpha   90.00
_cell.angle_beta   90.00
_cell.angle_gamma   90.00
#
_symmetry.space_group_name_H-M   'P 1'
#
loop_
_entity.id
_entity.type
_entity.pdbx_description
1 polymer ?
#
loop_
_entity_poly.entity_id
_entity_poly.type
_entity_poly.pdbx_seq_one_letter_code
_entity_poly.pdbx_strand_id
1 'polypeptide(L)'
;MALTRHPPPGWSLPEIPGPPGSSPRVRRIAIETEARPDLCLFLDGELYLESMDLPGQLATLRGRGSMARTRCAAIPFETPAARAIDYTCNEAFNAWLLNEVLPALGHSPDRITIAGLSLSALGALFAAIRHPGVFSRCIAQSPSAWWRREWLRGDVAGRDLRGTRFRLSVGSEET
;
A
#
# COMPACT_ATOMS: atom_id res chain seq x y z
N MET A 1 -14.24 -2.62 -1.17
CA MET A 1 -15.22 -2.53 -2.27
C MET A 1 -14.42 -2.94 -3.49
N ALA A 2 -14.82 -3.97 -4.23
CA ALA A 2 -13.92 -4.46 -5.29
C ALA A 2 -13.74 -3.39 -6.38
N LEU A 3 -12.49 -3.20 -6.84
CA LEU A 3 -12.16 -2.27 -7.93
C LEU A 3 -13.11 -2.43 -9.11
N THR A 4 -13.39 -1.31 -9.79
CA THR A 4 -14.11 -1.29 -11.07
C THR A 4 -13.64 -2.41 -11.99
N ARG A 5 -14.57 -3.03 -12.73
CA ARG A 5 -14.26 -4.19 -13.61
C ARG A 5 -13.21 -3.87 -14.70
N HIS A 6 -12.96 -2.59 -14.95
CA HIS A 6 -12.01 -2.10 -15.95
C HIS A 6 -10.97 -1.19 -15.29
N PRO A 7 -9.66 -1.46 -15.49
CA PRO A 7 -8.61 -0.59 -14.97
C PRO A 7 -8.62 0.78 -15.69
N PRO A 8 -8.07 1.84 -15.06
CA PRO A 8 -7.85 3.12 -15.73
C PRO A 8 -6.97 2.96 -17.00
N PRO A 9 -7.02 3.91 -17.95
CA PRO A 9 -6.11 3.92 -19.10
C PRO A 9 -4.64 3.88 -18.66
N GLY A 10 -3.85 2.99 -19.27
CA GLY A 10 -2.45 2.78 -18.88
C GLY A 10 -2.24 1.90 -17.65
N TRP A 11 -3.29 1.24 -17.14
CA TRP A 11 -3.23 0.29 -16.03
C TRP A 11 -3.71 -1.10 -16.47
N SER A 12 -3.15 -2.14 -15.88
CA SER A 12 -3.65 -3.52 -15.96
C SER A 12 -4.27 -3.94 -14.63
N LEU A 13 -4.98 -5.07 -14.64
CA LEU A 13 -5.71 -5.58 -13.48
C LEU A 13 -5.43 -7.08 -13.27
N PRO A 14 -4.17 -7.48 -12.98
CA PRO A 14 -3.84 -8.86 -12.66
C PRO A 14 -4.66 -9.40 -11.49
N GLU A 15 -5.04 -10.67 -11.61
CA GLU A 15 -5.66 -11.46 -10.55
C GLU A 15 -4.58 -12.22 -9.78
N ILE A 16 -4.49 -11.96 -8.48
CA ILE A 16 -3.49 -12.54 -7.58
C ILE A 16 -4.27 -13.28 -6.48
N PRO A 17 -3.84 -14.48 -6.03
CA PRO A 17 -4.45 -15.14 -4.88
C PRO A 17 -4.59 -14.17 -3.70
N GLY A 18 -5.68 -14.21 -2.93
CA GLY A 18 -5.85 -13.35 -1.75
C GLY A 18 -4.96 -13.79 -0.58
N PRO A 19 -4.74 -12.94 0.44
CA PRO A 19 -4.03 -13.32 1.65
C PRO A 19 -4.75 -14.47 2.38
N PRO A 20 -4.00 -15.29 3.15
CA PRO A 20 -4.60 -16.39 3.90
C PRO A 20 -5.76 -15.92 4.80
N GLY A 21 -6.90 -16.60 4.70
CA GLY A 21 -8.10 -16.28 5.49
C GLY A 21 -8.98 -15.15 4.93
N SER A 22 -8.63 -14.55 3.78
CA SER A 22 -9.52 -13.62 3.07
C SER A 22 -10.53 -14.36 2.19
N SER A 23 -11.65 -13.69 1.90
CA SER A 23 -12.67 -14.12 0.96
C SER A 23 -13.20 -12.88 0.23
N PRO A 24 -13.09 -12.81 -1.11
CA PRO A 24 -12.73 -13.85 -2.09
C PRO A 24 -11.27 -14.34 -2.10
N ARG A 25 -11.04 -15.50 -2.73
CA ARG A 25 -9.71 -16.14 -2.88
C ARG A 25 -8.76 -15.42 -3.85
N VAL A 26 -9.21 -14.37 -4.54
CA VAL A 26 -8.47 -13.64 -5.56
C VAL A 26 -8.68 -12.15 -5.38
N ARG A 27 -7.58 -11.39 -5.44
CA ARG A 27 -7.56 -9.93 -5.49
C ARG A 27 -7.14 -9.46 -6.87
N ARG A 28 -7.91 -8.49 -7.36
CA ARG A 28 -7.56 -7.72 -8.54
C ARG A 28 -6.75 -6.52 -8.10
N ILE A 29 -5.49 -6.44 -8.52
CA ILE A 29 -4.60 -5.32 -8.17
C ILE A 29 -4.42 -4.47 -9.42
N ALA A 30 -4.77 -3.19 -9.35
CA ALA A 30 -4.53 -2.31 -10.47
C ALA A 30 -3.06 -1.91 -10.46
N ILE A 31 -2.37 -1.98 -11.59
CA ILE A 31 -0.97 -1.53 -11.71
C ILE A 31 -0.72 -0.85 -13.04
N GLU A 32 0.09 0.21 -13.04
CA GLU A 32 0.52 0.87 -14.27
C GLU A 32 1.24 -0.11 -15.21
N THR A 33 0.96 -0.04 -16.51
CA THR A 33 1.59 -0.93 -17.50
C THR A 33 3.02 -0.54 -17.83
N GLU A 34 3.34 0.75 -17.74
CA GLU A 34 4.69 1.26 -17.97
C GLU A 34 5.62 0.86 -16.81
N ALA A 35 6.66 0.09 -17.11
CA ALA A 35 7.67 -0.29 -16.14
C ALA A 35 8.49 0.93 -15.69
N ARG A 36 8.78 1.02 -14.40
CA ARG A 36 9.65 2.05 -13.81
C ARG A 36 10.50 1.41 -12.70
N PRO A 37 11.68 1.98 -12.38
CA PRO A 37 12.62 1.34 -11.46
C PRO A 37 12.14 1.29 -10.01
N ASP A 38 11.37 2.28 -9.53
CA ASP A 38 10.75 2.24 -8.20
C ASP A 38 9.30 1.79 -8.28
N LEU A 39 8.77 1.25 -7.18
CA LEU A 39 7.37 0.85 -7.02
C LEU A 39 6.72 1.57 -5.84
N CYS A 40 5.48 2.02 -6.01
CA CYS A 40 4.63 2.53 -4.92
C CYS A 40 3.33 1.72 -4.85
N LEU A 41 3.14 1.03 -3.73
CA LEU A 41 1.93 0.28 -3.41
C LEU A 41 0.97 1.18 -2.62
N PHE A 42 -0.22 1.42 -3.13
CA PHE A 42 -1.31 2.11 -2.44
C PHE A 42 -2.27 1.08 -1.88
N LEU A 43 -2.30 0.92 -0.55
CA LEU A 43 -3.32 0.15 0.15
C LEU A 43 -4.64 0.94 0.19
N ASP A 44 -5.78 0.25 0.33
CA ASP A 44 -7.11 0.83 0.02
C ASP A 44 -7.15 1.39 -1.41
N GLY A 45 -6.61 0.63 -2.37
CA GLY A 45 -6.42 1.06 -3.75
C GLY A 45 -7.70 1.59 -4.41
N GLU A 46 -8.88 1.08 -4.03
CA GLU A 46 -10.15 1.61 -4.54
C GLU A 46 -10.40 3.05 -4.14
N LEU A 47 -9.98 3.48 -2.94
CA LEU A 47 -10.17 4.86 -2.50
C LEU A 47 -9.26 5.80 -3.29
N TYR A 48 -8.00 5.39 -3.50
CA TYR A 48 -7.06 6.15 -4.30
C TYR A 48 -7.51 6.28 -5.75
N LEU A 49 -8.03 5.20 -6.34
CA LEU A 49 -8.46 5.19 -7.73
C LEU A 49 -9.80 5.90 -7.94
N GLU A 50 -10.80 5.64 -7.09
CA GLU A 50 -12.18 6.08 -7.32
C GLU A 50 -12.50 7.42 -6.65
N SER A 51 -11.88 7.72 -5.50
CA SER A 51 -12.18 8.94 -4.72
C SER A 51 -11.11 10.03 -4.86
N MET A 52 -9.86 9.67 -5.15
CA MET A 52 -8.74 10.62 -5.16
C MET A 52 -8.13 10.88 -6.54
N ASP A 53 -8.65 10.25 -7.59
CA ASP A 53 -8.12 10.34 -8.96
C ASP A 53 -6.60 10.12 -9.02
N LEU A 54 -6.13 9.02 -8.41
CA LEU A 54 -4.71 8.67 -8.41
C LEU A 54 -4.07 8.77 -9.82
N PRO A 55 -4.68 8.25 -10.92
CA PRO A 55 -4.10 8.39 -12.26
C PRO A 55 -3.90 9.85 -12.70
N GLY A 56 -4.89 10.72 -12.51
CA GLY A 56 -4.78 12.14 -12.86
C GLY A 56 -3.75 12.90 -12.00
N GLN A 57 -3.67 12.58 -10.70
CA GLN A 57 -2.66 13.13 -9.81
C GLN A 57 -1.24 12.72 -10.24
N LEU A 58 -1.03 11.44 -10.56
CA LEU A 58 0.26 10.93 -11.05
C LEU A 58 0.66 11.59 -12.38
N ALA A 59 -0.28 11.73 -13.32
CA ALA A 59 -0.05 12.42 -14.59
C ALA A 59 0.38 13.88 -14.37
N THR A 60 -0.29 14.59 -13.46
CA THR A 60 0.05 15.97 -13.09
C THR A 60 1.44 16.08 -12.47
N LEU A 61 1.76 15.22 -11.50
CA LEU A 61 3.08 15.19 -10.85
C LEU A 61 4.21 14.86 -11.83
N ARG A 62 3.95 13.95 -12.78
CA ARG A 62 4.89 13.59 -13.86
C ARG A 62 5.09 14.73 -14.85
N GLY A 63 4.01 15.37 -15.30
CA GLY A 63 4.07 16.51 -16.21
C GLY A 63 4.85 17.69 -15.64
N ARG A 64 4.87 17.84 -14.31
CA ARG A 64 5.67 18.84 -13.59
C ARG A 64 7.11 18.40 -13.27
N GLY A 65 7.50 17.18 -13.59
CA GLY A 65 8.81 16.61 -13.22
C GLY A 65 8.97 16.28 -11.72
N SER A 66 7.88 16.34 -10.93
CA SER A 66 7.90 16.05 -9.50
C SER A 66 7.92 14.55 -9.17
N MET A 67 7.71 13.66 -10.15
CA MET A 67 7.65 12.21 -9.95
C MET A 67 8.00 11.41 -11.22
N ALA A 68 9.26 11.10 -11.50
CA ALA A 68 9.65 10.46 -12.77
C ALA A 68 9.94 8.94 -12.70
N ARG A 69 10.32 8.40 -11.53
CA ARG A 69 10.94 7.07 -11.44
C ARG A 69 10.10 5.99 -10.74
N THR A 70 8.80 6.19 -10.57
CA THR A 70 7.97 5.33 -9.72
C THR A 70 6.72 4.85 -10.44
N ARG A 71 6.59 3.52 -10.55
CA ARG A 71 5.42 2.77 -11.00
C ARG A 71 4.46 2.64 -9.82
N CYS A 72 3.17 2.72 -10.05
CA CYS A 72 2.16 2.66 -9.01
C CYS A 72 1.28 1.42 -9.16
N ALA A 73 0.99 0.79 -8.03
CA ALA A 73 0.00 -0.27 -7.92
C ALA A 73 -0.98 0.07 -6.80
N ALA A 74 -2.26 -0.21 -7.02
CA ALA A 74 -3.35 0.05 -6.09
C ALA A 74 -3.95 -1.30 -5.66
N ILE A 75 -3.78 -1.61 -4.37
CA ILE A 75 -4.18 -2.86 -3.74
C ILE A 75 -5.49 -2.64 -3.00
N PRO A 76 -6.63 -3.14 -3.50
CA PRO A 76 -7.90 -2.89 -2.86
C PRO A 76 -8.09 -3.77 -1.63
N PHE A 77 -8.99 -3.35 -0.75
CA PHE A 77 -9.57 -4.26 0.22
C PHE A 77 -10.83 -4.92 -0.37
N GLU A 78 -11.08 -6.17 0.04
CA GLU A 78 -12.22 -6.93 -0.46
C GLU A 78 -13.53 -6.43 0.18
N THR A 79 -13.61 -6.60 1.50
CA THR A 79 -14.76 -6.22 2.33
C THR A 79 -14.27 -5.40 3.52
N PRO A 80 -15.14 -4.61 4.17
CA PRO A 80 -14.75 -3.88 5.39
C PRO A 80 -14.21 -4.80 6.51
N ALA A 81 -14.72 -6.02 6.62
CA ALA A 81 -14.22 -7.01 7.57
C ALA A 81 -12.81 -7.51 7.19
N ALA A 82 -12.59 -7.85 5.91
CA ALA A 82 -11.27 -8.22 5.42
C ALA A 82 -10.26 -7.07 5.58
N ARG A 83 -10.68 -5.83 5.29
CA ARG A 83 -9.88 -4.62 5.51
C ARG A 83 -9.40 -4.52 6.96
N ALA A 84 -10.30 -4.77 7.91
CA ALA A 84 -9.96 -4.76 9.33
C ALA A 84 -8.95 -5.86 9.68
N ILE A 85 -9.08 -7.06 9.11
CA ILE A 85 -8.16 -8.17 9.35
C ILE A 85 -6.78 -7.90 8.72
N ASP A 86 -6.74 -7.43 7.47
CA ASP A 86 -5.51 -7.22 6.71
C ASP A 86 -4.64 -6.12 7.32
N TYR A 87 -5.25 -4.99 7.65
CA TYR A 87 -4.51 -3.77 7.98
C TYR A 87 -4.28 -3.56 9.48
N THR A 88 -4.65 -4.53 10.32
CA THR A 88 -4.41 -4.48 11.77
C THR A 88 -3.16 -5.26 12.19
N CYS A 89 -2.00 -4.78 11.75
CA CYS A 89 -0.69 -5.36 12.07
C CYS A 89 -0.60 -6.88 11.82
N ASN A 90 -1.05 -7.32 10.64
CA ASN A 90 -1.20 -8.72 10.29
C ASN A 90 0.00 -9.24 9.48
N GLU A 91 0.74 -10.20 10.05
CA GLU A 91 1.90 -10.80 9.40
C GLU A 91 1.53 -11.66 8.17
N ALA A 92 0.34 -12.26 8.15
CA ALA A 92 -0.11 -13.01 6.98
C ALA A 92 -0.36 -12.08 5.79
N PHE A 93 -0.81 -10.85 6.05
CA PHE A 93 -0.96 -9.83 5.01
C PHE A 93 0.41 -9.36 4.50
N ASN A 94 1.39 -9.13 5.39
CA ASN A 94 2.76 -8.82 4.98
C ASN A 94 3.36 -9.94 4.12
N ALA A 95 3.25 -11.20 4.57
CA ALA A 95 3.74 -12.35 3.82
C ALA A 95 3.08 -12.45 2.44
N TRP A 96 1.78 -12.16 2.35
CA TRP A 96 1.07 -12.10 1.08
C TRP A 96 1.60 -11.00 0.15
N LEU A 97 1.83 -9.78 0.67
CA LEU A 97 2.46 -8.71 -0.11
C LEU A 97 3.82 -9.14 -0.69
N LEU A 98 4.65 -9.79 0.14
CA LEU A 98 6.01 -10.16 -0.23
C LEU A 98 6.08 -11.35 -1.18
N ASN A 99 5.27 -12.38 -0.95
CA ASN A 99 5.41 -13.69 -1.61
C ASN A 99 4.47 -13.84 -2.81
N GLU A 100 3.36 -13.11 -2.85
CA GLU A 100 2.35 -13.23 -3.90
C GLU A 100 2.28 -11.94 -4.74
N VAL A 101 2.12 -10.79 -4.08
CA VAL A 101 1.92 -9.51 -4.79
C VAL A 101 3.19 -9.07 -5.51
N LEU A 102 4.29 -8.85 -4.79
CA LEU A 102 5.51 -8.31 -5.40
C LEU A 102 6.01 -9.16 -6.59
N PRO A 103 6.05 -10.51 -6.52
CA PRO A 103 6.41 -11.34 -7.67
C PRO A 103 5.45 -11.19 -8.84
N ALA A 104 4.13 -11.12 -8.59
CA ALA A 104 3.12 -11.01 -9.64
C ALA A 104 3.10 -9.65 -10.34
N LEU A 105 3.51 -8.58 -9.67
CA LEU A 105 3.63 -7.24 -10.28
C LEU A 105 4.80 -7.14 -11.28
N GLY A 106 5.73 -8.11 -11.26
CA GLY A 106 6.89 -8.18 -12.12
C GLY A 106 7.98 -7.17 -11.75
N HIS A 107 9.18 -7.38 -12.29
CA HIS A 107 10.43 -6.64 -12.03
C HIS A 107 10.93 -6.64 -10.56
N SER A 108 12.24 -6.45 -10.38
CA SER A 108 12.85 -6.21 -9.07
C SER A 108 13.01 -4.71 -8.88
N PRO A 109 12.08 -4.01 -8.22
CA PRO A 109 12.18 -2.56 -8.05
C PRO A 109 13.41 -2.19 -7.20
N ASP A 110 14.08 -1.10 -7.59
CA ASP A 110 15.21 -0.52 -6.83
C ASP A 110 14.76 -0.13 -5.42
N ARG A 111 13.54 0.42 -5.32
CA ARG A 111 12.94 0.90 -4.09
C ARG A 111 11.44 0.66 -4.09
N ILE A 112 10.92 0.17 -2.96
CA ILE A 112 9.49 0.02 -2.75
C ILE A 112 9.02 1.04 -1.71
N THR A 113 7.97 1.76 -2.08
CA THR A 113 7.17 2.60 -1.19
C THR A 113 5.85 1.91 -0.92
N ILE A 114 5.42 1.86 0.34
CA ILE A 114 4.06 1.44 0.70
C ILE A 114 3.31 2.64 1.28
N ALA A 115 2.10 2.86 0.80
CA ALA A 115 1.26 3.99 1.14
C ALA A 115 -0.11 3.51 1.60
N GLY A 116 -0.69 4.22 2.56
CA GLY A 116 -2.05 3.97 3.00
C GLY A 116 -2.65 5.17 3.73
N LEU A 117 -3.93 5.04 4.04
CA LEU A 117 -4.72 6.02 4.78
C LEU A 117 -5.52 5.35 5.90
N SER A 118 -5.74 6.06 7.02
CA SER A 118 -6.53 5.54 8.14
C SER A 118 -6.01 4.17 8.60
N LEU A 119 -6.83 3.13 8.53
CA LEU A 119 -6.44 1.77 8.91
C LEU A 119 -5.38 1.19 7.98
N SER A 120 -5.42 1.45 6.67
CA SER A 120 -4.39 0.95 5.76
C SER A 120 -3.05 1.64 5.96
N ALA A 121 -3.03 2.86 6.49
CA ALA A 121 -1.79 3.51 6.95
C ALA A 121 -1.16 2.78 8.15
N LEU A 122 -1.95 2.22 9.07
CA LEU A 122 -1.45 1.35 10.13
C LEU A 122 -0.80 0.08 9.53
N GLY A 123 -1.48 -0.56 8.57
CA GLY A 123 -0.94 -1.72 7.85
C GLY A 123 0.36 -1.41 7.09
N ALA A 124 0.41 -0.28 6.40
CA ALA A 124 1.60 0.19 5.67
C ALA A 124 2.79 0.43 6.61
N LEU A 125 2.55 1.09 7.76
CA LEU A 125 3.57 1.27 8.78
C LEU A 125 4.08 -0.09 9.28
N PHE A 126 3.17 -1.00 9.64
CA PHE A 126 3.54 -2.32 10.13
C PHE A 126 4.40 -3.09 9.13
N ALA A 127 4.02 -3.13 7.85
CA ALA A 127 4.79 -3.77 6.79
C ALA A 127 6.20 -3.18 6.66
N ALA A 128 6.33 -1.85 6.65
CA ALA A 128 7.62 -1.17 6.53
C ALA A 128 8.51 -1.32 7.78
N ILE A 129 7.92 -1.41 8.96
CA ILE A 129 8.63 -1.68 10.23
C ILE A 129 9.12 -3.13 10.28
N ARG A 130 8.35 -4.08 9.75
CA ARG A 130 8.71 -5.51 9.72
C ARG A 130 9.71 -5.85 8.63
N HIS A 131 9.66 -5.15 7.52
CA HIS A 131 10.51 -5.41 6.35
C HIS A 131 11.19 -4.13 5.82
N PRO A 132 12.02 -3.44 6.65
CA PRO A 132 12.62 -2.15 6.31
C PRO A 132 13.53 -2.18 5.07
N GLY A 133 14.16 -3.33 4.79
CA GLY A 133 14.98 -3.56 3.59
C GLY A 133 14.18 -3.80 2.31
N VAL A 134 12.90 -4.16 2.42
CA VAL A 134 12.00 -4.34 1.26
C VAL A 134 11.23 -3.04 1.03
N PHE A 135 10.44 -2.62 2.02
CA PHE A 135 9.70 -1.35 1.97
C PHE A 135 10.58 -0.21 2.48
N SER A 136 11.50 0.24 1.64
CA SER A 136 12.42 1.34 1.94
C SER A 136 11.75 2.68 2.25
N ARG A 137 10.46 2.84 1.91
CA ARG A 137 9.69 4.06 2.14
C ARG A 137 8.26 3.73 2.57
N CYS A 138 7.71 4.53 3.47
CA CYS A 138 6.32 4.45 3.90
C CYS A 138 5.66 5.83 3.89
N ILE A 139 4.47 5.94 3.32
CA ILE A 139 3.60 7.13 3.39
C ILE A 139 2.36 6.75 4.18
N ALA A 140 2.23 7.26 5.39
CA ALA A 140 1.14 6.95 6.30
C ALA A 140 0.29 8.20 6.54
N GLN A 141 -0.90 8.21 5.95
CA GLN A 141 -1.85 9.31 6.08
C GLN A 141 -2.87 8.98 7.17
N SER A 142 -2.90 9.78 8.23
CA SER A 142 -3.82 9.62 9.36
C SER A 142 -3.83 8.18 9.90
N PRO A 143 -2.66 7.60 10.22
CA PRO A 143 -2.60 6.19 10.63
C PRO A 143 -3.47 5.95 11.86
N SER A 144 -4.24 4.85 11.84
CA SER A 144 -5.02 4.38 13.00
C SER A 144 -4.11 3.81 14.11
N ALA A 145 -3.13 4.61 14.55
CA ALA A 145 -2.12 4.25 15.54
C ALA A 145 -2.72 4.02 16.94
N TRP A 146 -3.96 4.46 17.18
CA TRP A 146 -4.75 4.14 18.38
C TRP A 146 -5.10 2.65 18.51
N TRP A 147 -5.02 1.88 17.42
CA TRP A 147 -5.38 0.47 17.41
C TRP A 147 -4.63 -0.32 18.49
N ARG A 148 -5.40 -1.15 19.23
CA ARG A 148 -4.94 -1.93 20.38
C ARG A 148 -4.10 -1.13 21.39
N ARG A 149 -4.56 0.08 21.76
CA ARG A 149 -3.88 0.95 22.74
C ARG A 149 -2.43 1.23 22.33
N GLU A 150 -2.25 1.73 21.12
CA GLU A 150 -0.92 2.07 20.56
C GLU A 150 0.03 0.88 20.45
N TRP A 151 -0.48 -0.33 20.22
CA TRP A 151 0.34 -1.56 20.20
C TRP A 151 1.58 -1.43 19.30
N LEU A 152 1.43 -0.82 18.12
CA LEU A 152 2.51 -0.65 17.16
C LEU A 152 3.67 0.19 17.72
N ARG A 153 3.41 1.15 18.61
CA ARG A 153 4.44 1.97 19.27
C ARG A 153 5.39 1.10 20.09
N GLY A 154 4.84 0.11 20.80
CA GLY A 154 5.64 -0.86 21.55
C GLY A 154 6.46 -1.77 20.62
N ASP A 155 5.87 -2.19 19.50
CA ASP A 155 6.56 -3.05 18.52
C ASP A 155 7.70 -2.35 17.78
N VAL A 156 7.64 -1.02 17.60
CA VAL A 156 8.73 -0.24 16.99
C VAL A 156 9.97 -0.20 17.88
N ALA A 157 9.80 -0.27 19.20
CA ALA A 157 10.90 -0.16 20.14
C ALA A 157 11.93 -1.29 19.94
N GLY A 158 13.19 -0.92 19.71
CA GLY A 158 14.29 -1.88 19.53
C GLY A 158 14.48 -2.41 18.10
N ARG A 159 13.75 -1.90 17.10
CA ARG A 159 13.96 -2.26 15.69
C ARG A 159 14.98 -1.36 15.01
N ASP A 160 15.83 -1.96 14.18
CA ASP A 160 16.71 -1.22 13.27
C ASP A 160 15.95 -0.82 12.01
N LEU A 161 15.62 0.47 11.91
CA LEU A 161 14.91 1.06 10.77
C LEU A 161 15.84 1.90 9.88
N ARG A 162 17.16 1.75 10.02
CA ARG A 162 18.13 2.49 9.20
C ARG A 162 17.91 2.16 7.71
N GLY A 163 17.89 3.20 6.89
CA GLY A 163 17.65 3.08 5.45
C GLY A 163 16.18 3.17 5.05
N THR A 164 15.24 3.09 6.00
CA THR A 164 13.81 3.26 5.73
C THR A 164 13.35 4.68 6.03
N ARG A 165 12.58 5.30 5.14
CA ARG A 165 12.03 6.65 5.33
C ARG A 165 10.53 6.60 5.54
N PHE A 166 10.06 7.25 6.59
CA PHE A 166 8.64 7.34 6.93
C PHE A 166 8.15 8.78 6.74
N ARG A 167 7.04 8.96 6.04
CA ARG A 167 6.28 10.22 5.96
C ARG A 167 4.94 9.99 6.65
N LEU A 168 4.73 10.69 7.76
CA LEU A 168 3.47 10.68 8.49
C LEU A 168 2.76 12.02 8.27
N SER A 169 1.44 11.97 8.14
CA SER A 169 0.58 13.15 8.15
C SER A 169 -0.67 12.87 8.97
N VAL A 170 -1.24 13.90 9.59
CA VAL A 170 -2.52 13.88 10.29
C VAL A 170 -3.19 15.23 10.08
N GLY A 171 -4.51 15.27 9.97
CA GLY A 171 -5.30 16.49 9.91
C GLY A 171 -5.28 17.23 11.24
N SER A 172 -5.39 18.56 11.20
CA SER A 172 -5.48 19.38 12.41
C SER A 172 -6.79 19.18 13.19
N GLU A 173 -7.81 18.64 12.53
CA GLU A 173 -9.15 18.40 13.10
C GLU A 173 -9.35 16.92 13.50
N GLU A 174 -8.29 16.11 13.52
CA GLU A 174 -8.34 14.74 14.02
C GLU A 174 -7.97 14.72 15.51
N THR A 175 -8.77 14.02 16.32
CA THR A 175 -8.60 13.90 17.79
C THR A 175 -8.02 12.56 18.20
#